data_AF-A0A6P5B4B4-F1
#
_entry.id   AF-A0A6P5B4B4-F1
#
_cell.length_a   1.000
_cell.length_b   1.000
_cell.length_c   1.000
_cell.angle_alpha   90.00
_cell.angle_beta   90.00
_cell.angle_gamma   90.00
#
_symmetry.space_group_name_H-M   'P 1'
#
loop_
_entity.id
_entity.type
_entity.pdbx_description
1 polymer ?
#
loop_
_entity_poly.entity_id
_entity_poly.type
_entity_poly.pdbx_seq_one_letter_code
_entity_poly.pdbx_strand_id
1 'polypeptide(L)'
;MVKNLKGSPITLSIGDGANDVSMILESHVGIGIKGKEGRQASRNSDYAVPKFKHLKKLLLAHGHLYYVRIAHLVQYFFYKNLCFILPQFLYQFFCGFSQQPLYDAAYLTMYNICFTSLPILAYSLLEQHINIDTLTSDPRLYMKISGNAMLQLGPFLYWTFLAAFEGTVFFFGTYFLFQTTSLDENGKVYGNWTFGTIIFTILVFTVTLKLALDTRFWTWINHLVIWGSLAFYVFFSFFWGGIIWPFLKQQRMYFVFAQMLSSVSVWLTIILLIFVSLSPEMLRIVLRSVRRRSTRNPNLELPMLLSYKHIDSGYR
;
A
#
# COMPACT_ATOMS: atom_id res chain seq x y z
N MET A 1 -0.02 -34.09 17.86
CA MET A 1 0.40 -33.30 19.04
C MET A 1 0.66 -31.84 18.61
N VAL A 2 -0.38 -31.12 18.18
CA VAL A 2 -0.29 -29.70 17.76
C VAL A 2 -0.82 -28.75 18.86
N LYS A 3 -1.62 -29.27 19.79
CA LYS A 3 -2.43 -28.50 20.76
C LYS A 3 -1.66 -27.83 21.91
N ASN A 4 -0.42 -28.22 22.19
CA ASN A 4 0.29 -27.86 23.43
C ASN A 4 1.64 -27.13 23.23
N LEU A 5 1.83 -26.44 22.11
CA LEU A 5 3.06 -25.69 21.86
C LEU A 5 3.04 -24.33 22.60
N LYS A 6 3.98 -24.16 23.53
CA LYS A 6 4.20 -22.88 24.23
C LYS A 6 4.61 -21.79 23.24
N GLY A 7 4.03 -20.59 23.36
CA GLY A 7 4.38 -19.41 22.57
C GLY A 7 3.57 -19.18 21.29
N SER A 8 2.46 -19.93 21.10
CA SER A 8 1.55 -19.81 19.94
C SER A 8 2.27 -19.68 18.58
N PRO A 9 3.21 -20.59 18.24
CA PRO A 9 3.88 -20.55 16.95
C PRO A 9 2.88 -20.85 15.82
N ILE A 10 3.16 -20.32 14.63
CA ILE A 10 2.45 -20.75 13.42
C ILE A 10 2.87 -22.18 13.11
N THR A 11 1.90 -23.09 13.09
CA THR A 11 2.11 -24.53 12.90
C THR A 11 1.72 -24.96 11.50
N LEU A 12 2.55 -25.79 10.90
CA LEU A 12 2.27 -26.43 9.62
C LEU A 12 2.37 -27.93 9.81
N SER A 13 1.40 -28.67 9.28
CA SER A 13 1.45 -30.13 9.29
C SER A 13 1.27 -30.71 7.90
N ILE A 14 1.81 -31.91 7.71
CA ILE A 14 1.90 -32.58 6.42
C ILE A 14 1.49 -34.02 6.58
N GLY A 15 0.70 -34.53 5.65
CA GLY A 15 0.26 -35.92 5.65
C GLY A 15 -0.11 -36.44 4.27
N ASP A 16 -0.12 -37.75 4.08
CA ASP A 16 -0.47 -38.41 2.82
C ASP A 16 -1.65 -39.38 2.95
N GLY A 17 -1.99 -39.78 4.18
CA GLY A 17 -3.04 -40.75 4.48
C GLY A 17 -4.18 -40.24 5.36
N ALA A 18 -5.16 -41.12 5.61
CA ALA A 18 -6.32 -40.85 6.48
C ALA A 18 -5.92 -40.49 7.92
N ASN A 19 -4.84 -41.13 8.41
CA ASN A 19 -4.35 -40.99 9.78
C ASN A 19 -3.89 -39.57 10.10
N ASP A 20 -3.39 -38.86 9.08
CA ASP A 20 -2.86 -37.51 9.24
C ASP A 20 -3.94 -36.43 9.15
N VAL A 21 -5.16 -36.77 8.73
CA VAL A 21 -6.25 -35.79 8.55
C VAL A 21 -6.53 -35.01 9.83
N SER A 22 -6.55 -35.71 10.97
CA SER A 22 -6.75 -35.07 12.28
C SER A 22 -5.60 -34.10 12.65
N MET A 23 -4.38 -34.36 12.20
CA MET A 23 -3.24 -33.48 12.41
C MET A 23 -3.28 -32.27 11.45
N ILE A 24 -3.64 -32.52 10.18
CA ILE A 24 -3.81 -31.51 9.12
C ILE A 24 -4.82 -30.44 9.55
N LEU A 25 -5.99 -30.86 10.01
CA LEU A 25 -7.06 -29.96 10.41
C LEU A 25 -6.74 -29.15 11.68
N GLU A 26 -5.83 -29.63 12.53
CA GLU A 26 -5.47 -28.93 13.77
C GLU A 26 -4.25 -28.01 13.64
N SER A 27 -3.57 -28.02 12.50
CA SER A 27 -2.50 -27.07 12.21
C SER A 27 -3.04 -25.78 11.58
N HIS A 28 -2.32 -24.67 11.73
CA HIS A 28 -2.71 -23.41 11.07
C HIS A 28 -2.67 -23.51 9.54
N VAL A 29 -1.78 -24.36 9.02
CA VAL A 29 -1.68 -24.67 7.59
C VAL A 29 -1.49 -26.17 7.41
N GLY A 30 -2.49 -26.82 6.83
CA GLY A 30 -2.47 -28.24 6.51
C GLY A 30 -2.03 -28.51 5.07
N ILE A 31 -1.05 -29.38 4.88
CA ILE A 31 -0.55 -29.76 3.54
C ILE A 31 -0.72 -31.26 3.29
N GLY A 32 -1.48 -31.60 2.25
CA GLY A 32 -1.65 -32.97 1.82
C GLY A 32 -0.66 -33.35 0.73
N ILE A 33 0.02 -34.48 0.87
CA ILE A 33 0.80 -35.09 -0.21
C ILE A 33 -0.13 -36.02 -0.99
N LYS A 34 -0.15 -35.90 -2.32
CA LYS A 34 -0.93 -36.79 -3.18
C LYS A 34 -0.26 -38.17 -3.24
N GLY A 35 -0.62 -39.03 -2.29
CA GLY A 35 -0.13 -40.41 -2.18
C GLY A 35 -0.83 -41.41 -3.11
N LYS A 36 -0.34 -42.65 -3.12
CA LYS A 36 -0.98 -43.79 -3.78
C LYS A 36 -2.03 -44.48 -2.89
N GLU A 37 -1.88 -44.40 -1.57
CA GLU A 37 -2.74 -45.08 -0.58
C GLU A 37 -4.10 -44.40 -0.36
N GLY A 38 -4.29 -43.19 -0.86
CA GLY A 38 -5.56 -42.47 -0.78
C GLY A 38 -5.41 -41.00 -1.10
N ARG A 39 -6.53 -40.32 -1.33
CA ARG A 39 -6.58 -38.86 -1.53
C ARG A 39 -7.18 -38.11 -0.34
N GLN A 40 -7.40 -38.80 0.78
CA GLN A 40 -8.10 -38.23 1.93
C GLN A 40 -7.31 -37.09 2.57
N ALA A 41 -6.00 -37.25 2.82
CA ALA A 41 -5.15 -36.14 3.30
C ALA A 41 -5.20 -34.93 2.35
N SER A 42 -5.01 -35.15 1.05
CA SER A 42 -5.02 -34.08 0.04
C SER A 42 -6.37 -33.37 -0.14
N ARG A 43 -7.49 -34.02 0.19
CA ARG A 43 -8.84 -33.43 0.11
C ARG A 43 -9.21 -32.64 1.35
N ASN A 44 -8.60 -32.96 2.49
CA ASN A 44 -8.86 -32.31 3.78
C ASN A 44 -7.73 -31.33 4.17
N SER A 45 -6.80 -31.04 3.26
CA SER A 45 -5.71 -30.08 3.46
C SER A 45 -5.96 -28.76 2.74
N ASP A 46 -5.42 -27.66 3.25
CA ASP A 46 -5.48 -26.33 2.60
C ASP A 46 -4.74 -26.32 1.26
N TYR A 47 -3.58 -27.00 1.20
CA TYR A 47 -2.78 -27.14 -0.01
C TYR A 47 -2.44 -28.60 -0.28
N ALA A 48 -2.54 -29.02 -1.54
CA ALA A 48 -2.14 -30.35 -1.97
C ALA A 48 -0.89 -30.29 -2.87
N VAL A 49 0.17 -31.00 -2.50
CA VAL A 49 1.40 -31.12 -3.31
C VAL A 49 1.61 -32.56 -3.77
N PRO A 50 2.16 -32.80 -4.98
CA PRO A 50 2.32 -34.17 -5.48
C PRO A 50 3.46 -34.94 -4.81
N LYS A 51 4.50 -34.24 -4.33
CA LYS A 51 5.69 -34.82 -3.69
C LYS A 51 6.22 -33.87 -2.64
N PHE A 52 6.82 -34.40 -1.58
CA PHE A 52 7.40 -33.61 -0.48
C PHE A 52 8.40 -32.55 -0.96
N LYS A 53 9.19 -32.82 -2.00
CA LYS A 53 10.16 -31.85 -2.56
C LYS A 53 9.55 -30.50 -2.99
N HIS A 54 8.27 -30.46 -3.35
CA HIS A 54 7.59 -29.23 -3.76
C HIS A 54 7.24 -28.30 -2.60
N LEU A 55 7.21 -28.83 -1.36
CA LEU A 55 7.00 -28.05 -0.15
C LEU A 55 8.04 -26.92 0.00
N LYS A 56 9.31 -27.20 -0.37
CA LYS A 56 10.38 -26.21 -0.31
C LYS A 56 10.04 -24.95 -1.11
N LYS A 57 9.56 -25.13 -2.36
CA LYS A 57 9.17 -24.01 -3.22
C LYS A 57 7.89 -23.33 -2.74
N LEU A 58 6.92 -24.12 -2.26
CA LEU A 58 5.67 -23.60 -1.71
C LEU A 58 5.91 -22.65 -0.53
N LEU A 59 6.74 -23.04 0.43
CA LEU A 59 6.98 -22.21 1.62
C LEU A 59 7.97 -21.09 1.35
N LEU A 60 9.17 -21.43 0.86
CA LEU A 60 10.26 -20.45 0.76
C LEU A 60 10.02 -19.40 -0.32
N ALA A 61 9.38 -19.76 -1.43
CA ALA A 61 9.09 -18.81 -2.49
C ALA A 61 7.67 -18.24 -2.36
N HIS A 62 6.63 -19.08 -2.51
CA HIS A 62 5.25 -18.58 -2.54
C HIS A 62 4.81 -18.02 -1.18
N GLY A 63 5.07 -18.72 -0.08
CA GLY A 63 4.76 -18.25 1.27
C GLY A 63 5.45 -16.91 1.59
N HIS A 64 6.74 -16.78 1.23
CA HIS A 64 7.48 -15.53 1.40
C HIS A 64 6.88 -14.38 0.60
N LEU A 65 6.61 -14.61 -0.69
CA LEU A 65 6.04 -13.59 -1.57
C LEU A 65 4.65 -13.15 -1.08
N TYR A 66 3.77 -14.09 -0.75
CA TYR A 66 2.43 -13.77 -0.25
C TYR A 66 2.47 -12.99 1.06
N TYR A 67 3.35 -13.38 2.00
CA TYR A 67 3.54 -12.62 3.23
C TYR A 67 3.90 -11.16 2.96
N VAL A 68 4.93 -10.92 2.15
CA VAL A 68 5.40 -9.55 1.86
C VAL A 68 4.33 -8.73 1.11
N ARG A 69 3.65 -9.35 0.14
CA ARG A 69 2.57 -8.73 -0.64
C ARG A 69 1.40 -8.30 0.25
N ILE A 70 0.92 -9.19 1.11
CA ILE A 70 -0.21 -8.92 2.01
C ILE A 70 0.19 -7.92 3.08
N ALA A 71 1.39 -8.05 3.67
CA ALA A 71 1.86 -7.13 4.69
C ALA A 71 1.95 -5.69 4.16
N HIS A 72 2.51 -5.51 2.96
CA HIS A 72 2.60 -4.20 2.32
C HIS A 72 1.22 -3.69 1.88
N LEU A 73 0.35 -4.54 1.33
CA LEU A 73 -1.05 -4.21 1.01
C LEU A 73 -1.77 -3.63 2.23
N VAL A 74 -1.69 -4.28 3.39
CA VAL A 74 -2.34 -3.83 4.63
C VAL A 74 -1.79 -2.47 5.06
N GLN A 75 -0.47 -2.32 5.11
CA GLN A 75 0.15 -1.06 5.54
C GLN A 75 -0.17 0.10 4.60
N TYR A 76 -0.09 -0.13 3.29
CA TYR A 76 -0.44 0.85 2.28
C TYR A 76 -1.93 1.23 2.38
N PHE A 77 -2.82 0.28 2.66
CA PHE A 77 -4.23 0.55 2.85
C PHE A 77 -4.48 1.47 4.06
N PHE A 78 -3.83 1.24 5.20
CA PHE A 78 -3.92 2.15 6.34
C PHE A 78 -3.32 3.53 6.02
N TYR A 79 -2.14 3.55 5.41
CA TYR A 79 -1.44 4.78 5.03
C TYR A 79 -2.31 5.66 4.11
N LYS A 80 -2.82 5.12 2.99
CA LYS A 80 -3.59 5.91 2.01
C LYS A 80 -4.89 6.45 2.60
N ASN A 81 -5.58 5.66 3.43
CA ASN A 81 -6.83 6.08 4.08
C ASN A 81 -6.57 7.15 5.15
N LEU A 82 -5.45 7.06 5.88
CA LEU A 82 -5.08 8.11 6.84
C LEU A 82 -4.69 9.42 6.13
N CYS A 83 -3.91 9.34 5.05
CA CYS A 83 -3.62 10.49 4.18
C CYS A 83 -4.91 11.16 3.68
N PHE A 84 -5.95 10.37 3.40
CA PHE A 84 -7.24 10.83 2.91
C PHE A 84 -8.09 11.50 3.97
N ILE A 85 -8.23 10.87 5.14
CA ILE A 85 -9.11 11.39 6.19
C ILE A 85 -8.48 12.53 6.99
N LEU A 86 -7.16 12.59 7.11
CA LEU A 86 -6.49 13.58 7.95
C LEU A 86 -6.73 15.04 7.49
N PRO A 87 -6.59 15.40 6.19
CA PRO A 87 -6.95 16.74 5.72
C PRO A 87 -8.41 17.09 6.01
N GLN A 88 -9.33 16.13 5.91
CA GLN A 88 -10.74 16.34 6.21
C GLN A 88 -10.97 16.56 7.72
N PHE A 89 -10.24 15.85 8.58
CA PHE A 89 -10.23 16.10 10.02
C PHE A 89 -9.68 17.50 10.34
N LEU A 90 -8.53 17.86 9.75
CA LEU A 90 -7.91 19.18 9.94
C LEU A 90 -8.84 20.31 9.47
N TYR A 91 -9.56 20.12 8.37
CA TYR A 91 -10.54 21.08 7.86
C TYR A 91 -11.64 21.43 8.88
N GLN A 92 -12.02 20.51 9.77
CA GLN A 92 -13.09 20.76 10.74
C GLN A 92 -12.75 21.85 11.75
N PHE A 93 -11.47 22.03 12.06
CA PHE A 93 -11.03 23.15 12.90
C PHE A 93 -11.29 24.51 12.24
N PHE A 94 -11.31 24.57 10.91
CA PHE A 94 -11.51 25.80 10.15
C PHE A 94 -12.98 26.04 9.77
N CYS A 95 -13.82 25.01 9.79
CA CYS A 95 -15.25 25.15 9.50
C CYS A 95 -16.13 25.21 10.77
N GLY A 96 -15.53 25.41 11.94
CA GLY A 96 -16.24 25.49 13.22
C GLY A 96 -16.94 24.18 13.62
N PHE A 97 -16.39 23.03 13.21
CA PHE A 97 -16.95 21.69 13.46
C PHE A 97 -18.37 21.46 12.92
N SER A 98 -18.82 22.24 11.93
CA SER A 98 -20.12 22.10 11.26
C SER A 98 -20.27 20.83 10.40
N GLN A 99 -19.25 19.97 10.37
CA GLN A 99 -19.18 18.76 9.55
C GLN A 99 -19.22 19.01 8.03
N GLN A 100 -18.90 20.23 7.59
CA GLN A 100 -18.78 20.53 6.16
C GLN A 100 -17.71 19.63 5.51
N PRO A 101 -18.05 18.80 4.52
CA PRO A 101 -17.07 17.95 3.88
C PRO A 101 -16.08 18.78 3.07
N LEU A 102 -14.80 18.41 3.15
CA LEU A 102 -13.72 18.97 2.34
C LEU A 102 -13.81 18.49 0.89
N TYR A 103 -14.15 17.22 0.69
CA TYR A 103 -14.22 16.59 -0.63
C TYR A 103 -15.67 16.44 -1.11
N ASP A 104 -15.89 16.49 -2.42
CA ASP A 104 -17.20 16.19 -3.00
C ASP A 104 -17.57 14.72 -2.81
N ALA A 105 -18.88 14.45 -2.71
CA ALA A 105 -19.41 13.12 -2.44
C ALA A 105 -18.99 12.08 -3.49
N ALA A 106 -18.86 12.48 -4.76
CA ALA A 106 -18.39 11.58 -5.81
C ALA A 106 -16.92 11.22 -5.61
N TYR A 107 -16.07 12.19 -5.25
CA TYR A 107 -14.65 11.93 -4.93
C TYR A 107 -14.50 11.04 -3.70
N LEU A 108 -15.27 11.27 -2.64
CA LEU A 108 -15.28 10.42 -1.44
C LEU A 108 -15.55 8.95 -1.79
N THR A 109 -16.54 8.72 -2.65
CA THR A 109 -16.96 7.37 -3.05
C THR A 109 -15.94 6.72 -4.00
N MET A 110 -15.46 7.46 -5.00
CA MET A 110 -14.57 6.93 -6.04
C MET A 110 -13.13 6.72 -5.58
N TYR A 111 -12.69 7.41 -4.52
CA TYR A 111 -11.30 7.34 -4.03
C TYR A 111 -10.82 5.92 -3.78
N ASN A 112 -11.55 5.18 -2.94
CA ASN A 112 -11.18 3.83 -2.55
C ASN A 112 -11.53 2.80 -3.62
N ILE A 113 -12.56 3.04 -4.43
CA ILE A 113 -13.09 2.04 -5.38
C ILE A 113 -12.36 2.09 -6.72
N CYS A 114 -12.13 3.27 -7.28
CA CYS A 114 -11.64 3.42 -8.65
C CYS A 114 -10.22 3.99 -8.72
N PHE A 115 -9.91 5.01 -7.92
CA PHE A 115 -8.65 5.75 -8.08
C PHE A 115 -7.45 5.05 -7.46
N THR A 116 -7.64 4.26 -6.39
CA THR A 116 -6.52 3.70 -5.61
C THR A 116 -6.54 2.19 -5.37
N SER A 117 -7.61 1.47 -5.71
CA SER A 117 -7.74 0.02 -5.48
C SER A 117 -6.95 -0.82 -6.48
N LEU A 118 -7.07 -0.54 -7.77
CA LEU A 118 -6.48 -1.34 -8.84
C LEU A 118 -4.94 -1.39 -8.77
N PRO A 119 -4.25 -0.25 -8.52
CA PRO A 119 -2.79 -0.27 -8.36
C PRO A 119 -2.32 -1.17 -7.22
N ILE A 120 -2.94 -1.05 -6.03
CA ILE A 120 -2.52 -1.84 -4.87
C ILE A 120 -2.90 -3.32 -5.02
N LEU A 121 -4.02 -3.62 -5.68
CA LEU A 121 -4.39 -4.98 -6.01
C LEU A 121 -3.37 -5.61 -6.95
N ALA A 122 -3.00 -4.93 -8.03
CA ALA A 122 -1.99 -5.43 -8.98
C ALA A 122 -0.64 -5.66 -8.30
N TYR A 123 -0.19 -4.72 -7.45
CA TYR A 123 1.00 -4.90 -6.61
C TYR A 123 0.88 -6.17 -5.75
N SER A 124 -0.22 -6.34 -5.02
CA SER A 124 -0.42 -7.49 -4.13
C SER A 124 -0.46 -8.85 -4.85
N LEU A 125 -0.80 -8.87 -6.14
CA LEU A 125 -0.86 -10.10 -6.95
C LEU A 125 0.45 -10.40 -7.68
N LEU A 126 1.09 -9.37 -8.22
CA LEU A 126 2.16 -9.51 -9.20
C LEU A 126 3.55 -9.22 -8.65
N GLU A 127 3.68 -8.49 -7.53
CA GLU A 127 4.97 -7.99 -7.05
C GLU A 127 5.95 -9.13 -6.71
N GLN A 128 7.17 -9.05 -7.23
CA GLN A 128 8.25 -9.99 -6.93
C GLN A 128 9.51 -9.23 -6.53
N HIS A 129 9.57 -8.83 -5.26
CA HIS A 129 10.72 -8.08 -4.74
C HIS A 129 12.05 -8.86 -4.78
N ILE A 130 12.00 -10.21 -4.80
CA ILE A 130 13.13 -11.13 -4.97
C ILE A 130 12.69 -12.26 -5.91
N ASN A 131 13.57 -12.70 -6.80
CA ASN A 131 13.30 -13.81 -7.72
C ASN A 131 13.04 -15.13 -6.96
N ILE A 132 12.13 -15.95 -7.48
CA ILE A 132 11.71 -17.24 -6.91
C ILE A 132 12.88 -18.21 -6.73
N ASP A 133 13.83 -18.22 -7.67
CA ASP A 133 14.98 -19.12 -7.61
C ASP A 133 15.92 -18.76 -6.45
N THR A 134 16.13 -17.47 -6.21
CA THR A 134 16.91 -16.95 -5.07
C THR A 134 16.23 -17.24 -3.74
N LEU A 135 14.90 -17.06 -3.65
CA LEU A 135 14.13 -17.41 -2.46
C LEU A 135 14.19 -18.92 -2.15
N THR A 136 14.23 -19.75 -3.20
CA THR A 136 14.32 -21.21 -3.04
C THR A 136 15.74 -21.67 -2.69
N SER A 137 16.78 -20.94 -3.11
CA SER A 137 18.18 -21.30 -2.85
C SER A 137 18.70 -20.84 -1.50
N ASP A 138 18.22 -19.71 -0.95
CA ASP A 138 18.62 -19.19 0.37
C ASP A 138 17.47 -19.14 1.39
N PRO A 139 17.30 -20.20 2.22
CA PRO A 139 16.26 -20.24 3.26
C PRO A 139 16.38 -19.16 4.32
N ARG A 140 17.55 -18.51 4.49
CA ARG A 140 17.74 -17.45 5.49
C ARG A 140 16.87 -16.23 5.19
N LEU A 141 16.45 -16.05 3.94
CA LEU A 141 15.52 -14.99 3.55
C LEU A 141 14.13 -15.19 4.18
N TYR A 142 13.69 -16.45 4.33
CA TYR A 142 12.42 -16.78 4.97
C TYR A 142 12.46 -16.51 6.48
N MET A 143 13.60 -16.71 7.16
CA MET A 143 13.74 -16.37 8.58
C MET A 143 13.51 -14.88 8.86
N LYS A 144 13.83 -14.00 7.90
CA LYS A 144 13.65 -12.54 8.07
C LYS A 144 12.18 -12.14 8.18
N ILE A 145 11.26 -12.90 7.59
CA ILE A 145 9.82 -12.61 7.67
C ILE A 145 9.14 -13.31 8.84
N SER A 146 9.87 -14.15 9.57
CA SER A 146 9.38 -14.84 10.76
C SER A 146 8.94 -13.86 11.85
N GLY A 147 7.97 -14.26 12.68
CA GLY A 147 7.47 -13.43 13.78
C GLY A 147 6.65 -12.20 13.32
N ASN A 148 6.07 -12.30 12.12
CA ASN A 148 5.25 -11.26 11.51
C ASN A 148 5.96 -9.89 11.44
N ALA A 149 7.25 -9.92 11.12
CA ALA A 149 8.15 -8.79 11.27
C ALA A 149 7.67 -7.50 10.56
N MET A 150 7.06 -7.61 9.37
CA MET A 150 6.57 -6.44 8.63
C MET A 150 5.33 -5.80 9.24
N LEU A 151 4.47 -6.54 9.94
CA LEU A 151 3.24 -6.01 10.54
C LEU A 151 3.38 -5.77 12.05
N GLN A 152 4.61 -5.75 12.57
CA GLN A 152 4.86 -5.32 13.93
C GLN A 152 4.51 -3.85 14.12
N LEU A 153 4.35 -3.45 15.39
CA LEU A 153 3.97 -2.08 15.76
C LEU A 153 4.97 -1.04 15.22
N GLY A 154 6.27 -1.34 15.18
CA GLY A 154 7.30 -0.42 14.69
C GLY A 154 7.07 0.02 13.23
N PRO A 155 7.07 -0.92 12.26
CA PRO A 155 6.73 -0.61 10.87
C PRO A 155 5.36 0.05 10.72
N PHE A 156 4.34 -0.45 11.43
CA PHE A 156 3.00 0.13 11.38
C PHE A 156 2.99 1.61 11.79
N LEU A 157 3.60 1.95 12.93
CA LEU A 157 3.72 3.33 13.40
C LEU A 157 4.52 4.22 12.44
N TYR A 158 5.55 3.68 11.77
CA TYR A 158 6.26 4.43 10.73
C TYR A 158 5.33 4.81 9.57
N TRP A 159 4.54 3.88 9.06
CA TRP A 159 3.56 4.15 7.99
C TRP A 159 2.48 5.12 8.45
N THR A 160 2.01 5.02 9.69
CA THR A 160 1.05 5.96 10.28
C THR A 160 1.64 7.37 10.38
N PHE A 161 2.89 7.50 10.86
CA PHE A 161 3.57 8.80 10.95
C PHE A 161 3.79 9.41 9.56
N LEU A 162 4.20 8.60 8.57
CA LEU A 162 4.35 9.08 7.19
C LEU A 162 3.02 9.60 6.64
N ALA A 163 1.92 8.85 6.82
CA ALA A 163 0.61 9.30 6.40
C ALA A 163 0.15 10.58 7.11
N ALA A 164 0.47 10.71 8.41
CA ALA A 164 0.15 11.91 9.17
C ALA A 164 0.94 13.12 8.68
N PHE A 165 2.23 12.95 8.39
CA PHE A 165 3.08 13.98 7.80
C PHE A 165 2.52 14.44 6.45
N GLU A 166 2.28 13.52 5.53
CA GLU A 166 1.79 13.86 4.19
C GLU A 166 0.40 14.49 4.21
N GLY A 167 -0.54 13.93 4.98
CA GLY A 167 -1.87 14.54 5.15
C GLY A 167 -1.81 15.97 5.72
N THR A 168 -0.86 16.23 6.62
CA THR A 168 -0.60 17.57 7.16
C THR A 168 -0.02 18.50 6.07
N VAL A 169 0.93 18.01 5.28
CA VAL A 169 1.53 18.76 4.16
C VAL A 169 0.49 19.09 3.09
N PHE A 170 -0.40 18.16 2.74
CA PHE A 170 -1.47 18.41 1.76
C PHE A 170 -2.37 19.55 2.22
N PHE A 171 -2.82 19.49 3.48
CA PHE A 171 -3.74 20.47 4.04
C PHE A 171 -3.08 21.85 4.20
N PHE A 172 -1.98 21.93 4.97
CA PHE A 172 -1.35 23.21 5.27
C PHE A 172 -0.63 23.81 4.06
N GLY A 173 -0.05 22.98 3.19
CA GLY A 173 0.55 23.44 1.94
C GLY A 173 -0.46 24.14 1.04
N THR A 174 -1.66 23.56 0.90
CA THR A 174 -2.76 24.20 0.15
C THR A 174 -3.33 25.40 0.90
N TYR A 175 -3.40 25.35 2.23
CA TYR A 175 -3.87 26.47 3.05
C TYR A 175 -2.98 27.72 2.87
N PHE A 176 -1.65 27.56 2.91
CA PHE A 176 -0.73 28.67 2.68
C PHE A 176 -0.82 29.24 1.26
N LEU A 177 -1.10 28.41 0.26
CA LEU A 177 -1.39 28.88 -1.10
C LEU A 177 -2.58 29.86 -1.08
N PHE A 178 -3.67 29.49 -0.42
CA PHE A 178 -4.91 30.29 -0.34
C PHE A 178 -4.81 31.57 0.50
N GLN A 179 -3.73 31.75 1.28
CA GLN A 179 -3.47 33.03 1.94
C GLN A 179 -2.98 34.11 0.97
N THR A 180 -2.58 33.74 -0.25
CA THR A 180 -2.12 34.69 -1.26
C THR A 180 -3.32 35.29 -1.99
N THR A 181 -3.42 36.63 -2.01
CA THR A 181 -4.62 37.38 -2.44
C THR A 181 -4.99 37.22 -3.92
N SER A 182 -4.11 36.67 -4.77
CA SER A 182 -4.36 36.50 -6.21
C SER A 182 -3.72 35.22 -6.73
N LEU A 183 -4.46 34.11 -6.70
CA LEU A 183 -4.02 32.82 -7.23
C LEU A 183 -4.28 32.64 -8.73
N ASP A 184 -5.21 33.39 -9.30
CA ASP A 184 -5.52 33.42 -10.73
C ASP A 184 -5.04 34.76 -11.31
N GLU A 185 -4.47 34.74 -12.51
CA GLU A 185 -4.04 35.96 -13.24
C GLU A 185 -5.22 36.92 -13.47
N ASN A 186 -6.44 36.38 -13.46
CA ASN A 186 -7.70 37.10 -13.63
C ASN A 186 -8.32 37.62 -12.32
N GLY A 187 -7.68 37.41 -11.16
CA GLY A 187 -8.17 37.88 -9.86
C GLY A 187 -9.45 37.20 -9.36
N LYS A 188 -9.82 36.02 -9.89
CA LYS A 188 -11.01 35.28 -9.47
C LYS A 188 -10.83 34.64 -8.09
N VAL A 189 -11.89 34.64 -7.31
CA VAL A 189 -11.93 34.01 -5.98
C VAL A 189 -12.10 32.49 -6.13
N TYR A 190 -11.26 31.72 -5.44
CA TYR A 190 -11.40 30.27 -5.35
C TYR A 190 -12.36 29.86 -4.23
N GLY A 191 -13.29 28.96 -4.53
CA GLY A 191 -14.24 28.44 -3.56
C GLY A 191 -13.67 27.33 -2.68
N ASN A 192 -14.43 26.95 -1.65
CA ASN A 192 -14.11 25.81 -0.77
C ASN A 192 -13.93 24.49 -1.54
N TRP A 193 -14.74 24.26 -2.59
CA TRP A 193 -14.63 23.07 -3.42
C TRP A 193 -13.34 23.04 -4.23
N THR A 194 -12.81 24.19 -4.65
CA THR A 194 -11.51 24.26 -5.31
C THR A 194 -10.39 23.88 -4.35
N PHE A 195 -10.43 24.42 -3.12
CA PHE A 195 -9.49 24.07 -2.06
C PHE A 195 -9.45 22.56 -1.80
N GLY A 196 -10.61 21.94 -1.61
CA GLY A 196 -10.72 20.49 -1.44
C GLY A 196 -10.26 19.69 -2.65
N THR A 197 -10.51 20.18 -3.87
CA THR A 197 -10.08 19.51 -5.11
C THR A 197 -8.57 19.50 -5.26
N ILE A 198 -7.88 20.61 -4.92
CA ILE A 198 -6.41 20.70 -4.96
C ILE A 198 -5.80 19.67 -4.00
N ILE A 199 -6.27 19.64 -2.74
CA ILE A 199 -5.82 18.65 -1.75
C ILE A 199 -6.04 17.23 -2.28
N PHE A 200 -7.21 16.95 -2.86
CA PHE A 200 -7.54 15.64 -3.40
C PHE A 200 -6.65 15.26 -4.59
N THR A 201 -6.32 16.19 -5.49
CA THR A 201 -5.36 15.97 -6.59
C THR A 201 -3.99 15.60 -6.04
N ILE A 202 -3.44 16.40 -5.13
CA ILE A 202 -2.13 16.13 -4.51
C ILE A 202 -2.13 14.74 -3.86
N LEU A 203 -3.20 14.42 -3.14
CA LEU A 203 -3.37 13.15 -2.47
C LEU A 203 -3.37 11.96 -3.43
N VAL A 204 -4.20 11.96 -4.47
CA VAL A 204 -4.31 10.84 -5.42
C VAL A 204 -2.99 10.60 -6.13
N PHE A 205 -2.31 11.68 -6.55
CA PHE A 205 -1.01 11.56 -7.17
C PHE A 205 0.05 11.07 -6.19
N THR A 206 0.12 11.62 -4.97
CA THR A 206 1.12 11.24 -3.97
C THR A 206 1.00 9.77 -3.58
N VAL A 207 -0.18 9.27 -3.23
CA VAL A 207 -0.33 7.86 -2.82
C VAL A 207 -0.02 6.91 -3.98
N THR A 208 -0.44 7.26 -5.21
CA THR A 208 -0.20 6.42 -6.39
C THR A 208 1.28 6.39 -6.77
N LEU A 209 1.96 7.54 -6.73
CA LEU A 209 3.40 7.63 -6.98
C LEU A 209 4.21 6.98 -5.85
N LYS A 210 3.76 7.08 -4.60
CA LYS A 210 4.36 6.35 -3.46
C LYS A 210 4.34 4.84 -3.71
N LEU A 211 3.22 4.30 -4.18
CA LEU A 211 3.12 2.89 -4.53
C LEU A 211 4.03 2.52 -5.71
N ALA A 212 4.11 3.40 -6.72
CA ALA A 212 5.04 3.22 -7.83
C ALA A 212 6.51 3.16 -7.35
N LEU A 213 6.91 4.02 -6.41
CA LEU A 213 8.25 4.01 -5.82
C LEU A 213 8.55 2.73 -5.01
N ASP A 214 7.54 2.15 -4.38
CA ASP A 214 7.69 0.89 -3.62
C ASP A 214 7.74 -0.35 -4.53
N THR A 215 7.18 -0.26 -5.73
CA THR A 215 7.12 -1.34 -6.73
C THR A 215 8.52 -1.63 -7.27
N ARG A 216 8.98 -2.88 -7.12
CA ARG A 216 10.27 -3.32 -7.67
C ARG A 216 10.11 -4.10 -8.96
N PHE A 217 9.03 -4.87 -9.09
CA PHE A 217 8.77 -5.68 -10.28
C PHE A 217 7.77 -4.99 -11.20
N TRP A 218 8.29 -4.22 -12.15
CA TRP A 218 7.48 -3.49 -13.12
C TRP A 218 7.01 -4.40 -14.26
N THR A 219 5.74 -4.78 -14.20
CA THR A 219 5.04 -5.47 -15.29
C THR A 219 4.25 -4.46 -16.13
N TRP A 220 3.89 -4.86 -17.35
CA TRP A 220 3.00 -4.04 -18.19
C TRP A 220 1.64 -3.78 -17.50
N ILE A 221 1.13 -4.74 -16.72
CA ILE A 221 -0.11 -4.60 -15.95
C ILE A 221 0.06 -3.52 -14.89
N ASN A 222 1.18 -3.53 -14.14
CA ASN A 222 1.47 -2.50 -13.12
C ASN A 222 1.51 -1.10 -13.74
N HIS A 223 2.17 -0.94 -14.89
CA HIS A 223 2.16 0.33 -15.62
C HIS A 223 0.74 0.75 -16.04
N LEU A 224 -0.03 -0.17 -16.62
CA LEU A 224 -1.40 0.10 -17.06
C LEU A 224 -2.26 0.57 -15.89
N VAL A 225 -2.26 -0.13 -14.76
CA VAL A 225 -3.15 0.21 -13.64
C VAL A 225 -2.73 1.49 -12.92
N ILE A 226 -1.41 1.76 -12.78
CA ILE A 226 -0.90 2.96 -12.11
C ILE A 226 -1.19 4.21 -12.96
N TRP A 227 -0.80 4.20 -14.24
CA TRP A 227 -1.03 5.34 -15.12
C TRP A 227 -2.51 5.47 -15.50
N GLY A 228 -3.18 4.34 -15.68
CA GLY A 228 -4.60 4.26 -15.96
C GLY A 228 -5.45 4.81 -14.82
N SER A 229 -5.10 4.58 -13.55
CA SER A 229 -5.85 5.15 -12.42
C SER A 229 -5.69 6.67 -12.32
N LEU A 230 -4.48 7.19 -12.57
CA LEU A 230 -4.22 8.64 -12.65
C LEU A 230 -4.97 9.29 -13.82
N ALA A 231 -4.90 8.68 -15.00
CA ALA A 231 -5.62 9.16 -16.19
C ALA A 231 -7.14 9.11 -15.98
N PHE A 232 -7.64 8.04 -15.36
CA PHE A 232 -9.06 7.90 -15.03
C PHE A 232 -9.50 8.97 -14.02
N TYR A 233 -8.69 9.30 -13.02
CA TYR A 233 -8.99 10.41 -12.11
C TYR A 233 -9.12 11.74 -12.85
N VAL A 234 -8.17 12.09 -13.72
CA VAL A 234 -8.21 13.34 -14.49
C VAL A 234 -9.44 13.36 -15.42
N PHE A 235 -9.67 12.28 -16.16
CA PHE A 235 -10.82 12.15 -17.05
C PHE A 235 -12.15 12.28 -16.30
N PHE A 236 -12.30 11.55 -15.19
CA PHE A 236 -13.49 11.61 -14.36
C PHE A 236 -13.72 13.03 -13.82
N SER A 237 -12.66 13.71 -13.38
CA SER A 237 -12.76 15.07 -12.82
C SER A 237 -13.24 16.09 -13.86
N PHE A 238 -12.77 16.00 -15.11
CA PHE A 238 -13.27 16.81 -16.21
C PHE A 238 -14.72 16.45 -16.59
N PHE A 239 -15.03 15.16 -16.67
CA PHE A 239 -16.37 14.68 -17.03
C PHE A 239 -17.41 15.11 -15.98
N TRP A 240 -17.12 14.92 -14.70
CA TRP A 240 -17.97 15.28 -13.56
C TRP A 240 -18.22 16.79 -13.47
N GLY A 241 -17.16 17.60 -13.58
CA GLY A 241 -17.25 19.07 -13.49
C GLY A 241 -17.77 19.77 -14.75
N GLY A 242 -17.66 19.14 -15.93
CA GLY A 242 -17.93 19.77 -17.22
C GLY A 242 -19.20 19.31 -17.94
N ILE A 243 -19.55 18.03 -17.88
CA ILE A 243 -20.58 17.43 -18.77
C ILE A 243 -21.84 17.00 -18.01
N ILE A 244 -21.70 16.48 -16.78
CA ILE A 244 -22.84 15.86 -16.06
C ILE A 244 -23.80 16.92 -15.49
N TRP A 245 -23.37 18.18 -15.36
CA TRP A 245 -24.13 19.23 -14.69
C TRP A 245 -25.58 19.46 -15.16
N PRO A 246 -25.97 19.32 -16.45
CA PRO A 246 -27.35 19.53 -16.88
C PRO A 246 -28.30 18.42 -16.39
N PHE A 247 -27.76 17.26 -16.03
CA PHE A 247 -28.52 16.06 -15.69
C PHE A 247 -28.70 15.87 -14.18
N LEU A 248 -28.10 16.73 -13.35
CA LEU A 248 -28.12 16.60 -11.90
C LEU A 248 -28.84 17.80 -11.26
N LYS A 249 -29.75 17.52 -10.31
CA LYS A 249 -30.57 18.54 -9.63
C LYS A 249 -29.77 19.60 -8.88
N GLN A 250 -28.57 19.25 -8.41
CA GLN A 250 -27.68 20.17 -7.72
C GLN A 250 -26.23 19.79 -8.04
N GLN A 251 -25.45 20.74 -8.54
CA GLN A 251 -24.03 20.55 -8.80
C GLN A 251 -23.20 21.65 -8.17
N ARG A 252 -22.22 21.23 -7.36
CA ARG A 252 -21.35 22.13 -6.59
C ARG A 252 -19.95 22.24 -7.19
N MET A 253 -19.63 21.37 -8.15
CA MET A 253 -18.31 21.22 -8.78
C MET A 253 -18.26 21.76 -10.23
N TYR A 254 -19.26 22.55 -10.65
CA TYR A 254 -19.34 23.05 -12.01
C TYR A 254 -18.09 23.85 -12.40
N PHE A 255 -17.36 23.36 -13.40
CA PHE A 255 -16.13 23.93 -13.94
C PHE A 255 -14.98 24.15 -12.92
N VAL A 256 -15.13 23.71 -11.68
CA VAL A 256 -14.16 23.91 -10.59
C VAL A 256 -12.80 23.29 -10.93
N PHE A 257 -12.80 22.06 -11.47
CA PHE A 257 -11.57 21.37 -11.85
C PHE A 257 -10.84 22.09 -12.99
N ALA A 258 -11.57 22.57 -14.00
CA ALA A 258 -10.96 23.31 -15.12
C ALA A 258 -10.39 24.66 -14.67
N GLN A 259 -11.10 25.40 -13.82
CA GLN A 259 -10.61 26.66 -13.24
C GLN A 259 -9.43 26.46 -12.29
N MET A 260 -9.37 25.34 -11.57
CA MET A 260 -8.21 24.98 -10.76
C MET A 260 -6.96 24.82 -11.63
N LEU A 261 -7.10 24.13 -12.78
CA LEU A 261 -5.98 23.86 -13.70
C LEU A 261 -5.60 25.04 -14.58
N SER A 262 -6.37 26.14 -14.61
CA SER A 262 -5.98 27.34 -15.36
C SER A 262 -4.88 28.15 -14.68
N SER A 263 -4.70 28.00 -13.36
CA SER A 263 -3.67 28.73 -12.61
C SER A 263 -2.34 27.98 -12.62
N VAL A 264 -1.29 28.65 -13.11
CA VAL A 264 0.10 28.16 -13.05
C VAL A 264 0.57 27.99 -11.59
N SER A 265 0.16 28.89 -10.69
CA SER A 265 0.52 28.82 -9.27
C SER A 265 0.00 27.52 -8.63
N VAL A 266 -1.21 27.09 -9.00
CA VAL A 266 -1.79 25.83 -8.52
C VAL A 266 -0.99 24.63 -9.03
N TRP A 267 -0.62 24.59 -10.32
CA TRP A 267 0.22 23.52 -10.87
C TRP A 267 1.57 23.39 -10.17
N LEU A 268 2.28 24.50 -10.00
CA LEU A 268 3.57 24.53 -9.31
C LEU A 268 3.43 24.05 -7.86
N THR A 269 2.37 24.46 -7.18
CA THR A 269 2.09 24.02 -5.81
C THR A 269 1.77 22.53 -5.74
N ILE A 270 0.96 21.99 -6.65
CA ILE A 270 0.67 20.56 -6.71
C ILE A 270 1.96 19.76 -6.88
N ILE A 271 2.80 20.13 -7.85
CA ILE A 271 4.08 19.44 -8.11
C ILE A 271 5.01 19.54 -6.89
N LEU A 272 5.13 20.73 -6.30
CA LEU A 272 5.95 20.96 -5.11
C LEU A 272 5.47 20.11 -3.93
N LEU A 273 4.17 20.10 -3.64
CA LEU A 273 3.62 19.36 -2.50
C LEU A 273 3.73 17.85 -2.70
N ILE A 274 3.55 17.33 -3.92
CA ILE A 274 3.85 15.92 -4.22
C ILE A 274 5.33 15.61 -3.94
N PHE A 275 6.24 16.46 -4.42
CA PHE A 275 7.67 16.25 -4.22
C PHE A 275 8.07 16.30 -2.74
N VAL A 276 7.62 17.32 -1.99
CA VAL A 276 7.87 17.45 -0.55
C VAL A 276 7.31 16.24 0.21
N SER A 277 6.11 15.78 -0.15
CA SER A 277 5.48 14.62 0.49
C SER A 277 6.25 13.32 0.26
N LEU A 278 6.76 13.10 -0.96
CA LEU A 278 7.54 11.91 -1.30
C LEU A 278 9.01 11.97 -0.87
N SER A 279 9.53 13.17 -0.56
CA SER A 279 10.93 13.38 -0.22
C SER A 279 11.45 12.52 0.95
N PRO A 280 10.71 12.27 2.06
CA PRO A 280 11.21 11.44 3.15
C PRO A 280 11.41 9.98 2.72
N GLU A 281 10.51 9.45 1.87
CA GLU A 281 10.63 8.09 1.37
C GLU A 281 11.77 7.98 0.35
N MET A 282 11.90 8.95 -0.57
CA MET A 282 13.02 9.00 -1.52
C MET A 282 14.36 9.02 -0.78
N LEU A 283 14.50 9.87 0.24
CA LEU A 283 15.70 9.95 1.07
C LEU A 283 15.99 8.61 1.76
N ARG A 284 14.96 7.98 2.34
CA ARG A 284 15.08 6.66 2.97
C ARG A 284 15.53 5.57 2.00
N ILE A 285 15.00 5.55 0.77
CA ILE A 285 15.41 4.61 -0.27
C ILE A 285 16.88 4.84 -0.65
N VAL A 286 17.30 6.10 -0.83
CA VAL A 286 18.69 6.46 -1.17
C VAL A 286 19.65 6.10 -0.05
N LEU A 287 19.37 6.46 1.20
CA LEU A 287 20.22 6.14 2.35
C LEU A 287 20.42 4.62 2.49
N ARG A 288 19.36 3.83 2.24
CA ARG A 288 19.44 2.37 2.24
C ARG A 288 20.24 1.83 1.07
N SER A 289 20.09 2.38 -0.14
CA SER A 289 20.85 1.91 -1.31
C SER A 289 22.35 2.19 -1.16
N VAL A 290 22.71 3.33 -0.57
CA VAL A 290 24.11 3.68 -0.23
C VAL A 290 24.65 2.75 0.85
N ARG A 291 23.91 2.54 1.96
CA ARG A 291 24.34 1.63 3.04
C ARG A 291 24.55 0.20 2.54
N ARG A 292 23.69 -0.29 1.64
CA ARG A 292 23.82 -1.60 0.98
C ARG A 292 25.09 -1.73 0.12
N ARG A 293 25.56 -0.65 -0.50
CA ARG A 293 26.83 -0.66 -1.27
C ARG A 293 28.05 -0.67 -0.36
N SER A 294 27.95 -0.07 0.83
CA SER A 294 29.04 0.00 1.81
C SER A 294 29.22 -1.34 2.55
N THR A 295 28.15 -2.10 2.82
CA THR A 295 28.26 -3.44 3.40
C THR A 295 28.59 -4.47 2.32
N ARG A 296 29.75 -5.13 2.43
CA ARG A 296 30.32 -6.10 1.48
C ARG A 296 29.52 -7.41 1.32
N ASN A 297 28.23 -7.44 1.69
CA ASN A 297 27.38 -8.62 1.70
C ASN A 297 25.96 -8.29 1.17
N PRO A 298 25.71 -8.42 -0.15
CA PRO A 298 24.52 -7.87 -0.83
C PRO A 298 23.19 -8.58 -0.51
N ASN A 299 23.20 -9.71 0.19
CA ASN A 299 22.01 -10.55 0.42
C ASN A 299 21.25 -10.27 1.73
N LEU A 300 21.69 -9.30 2.56
CA LEU A 300 21.28 -9.31 3.97
C LEU A 300 20.05 -8.50 4.40
N GLU A 301 19.40 -7.66 3.59
CA GLU A 301 18.24 -6.88 4.09
C GLU A 301 17.07 -6.77 3.10
N LEU A 302 15.95 -7.41 3.44
CA LEU A 302 14.63 -7.18 2.79
C LEU A 302 14.18 -5.72 3.04
N PRO A 303 13.33 -5.14 2.16
CA PRO A 303 12.75 -3.85 2.46
C PRO A 303 11.79 -4.00 3.63
N MET A 304 11.98 -3.13 4.62
CA MET A 304 11.14 -2.96 5.82
C MET A 304 11.41 -3.93 6.96
N LEU A 305 12.60 -3.86 7.57
CA LEU A 305 12.75 -4.14 9.00
C LEU A 305 13.75 -3.18 9.63
N LEU A 306 13.30 -2.56 10.72
CA LEU A 306 14.14 -1.90 11.71
C LEU A 306 14.83 -2.97 12.56
N SER A 307 16.09 -2.69 12.87
CA SER A 307 16.90 -3.20 13.97
C SER A 307 16.97 -4.72 14.17
N TYR A 308 18.09 -5.26 13.70
CA TYR A 308 18.73 -6.47 14.20
C TYR A 308 18.71 -6.49 15.74
N LYS A 309 18.03 -7.48 16.34
CA LYS A 309 18.41 -8.00 17.66
C LYS A 309 19.22 -9.24 17.35
N HIS A 310 20.52 -9.18 17.58
CA HIS A 310 21.41 -10.33 17.55
C HIS A 310 20.79 -11.37 18.50
N ILE A 311 20.21 -12.44 17.95
CA ILE A 311 19.92 -13.63 18.74
C ILE A 311 21.25 -14.36 18.74
N ASP A 312 22.03 -14.13 19.79
CA ASP A 312 23.17 -14.98 20.08
C ASP A 312 22.63 -16.40 20.24
N SER A 313 22.96 -17.25 19.27
CA SER A 313 22.74 -18.68 19.33
C SER A 313 23.69 -19.26 20.39
N GLY A 314 23.31 -19.13 21.65
CA GLY A 314 23.85 -19.92 22.74
C GLY A 314 23.36 -21.36 22.63
N TYR A 315 23.97 -22.13 21.72
CA TYR A 315 24.02 -23.58 21.86
C TYR A 315 25.28 -23.91 22.68
N ARG A 316 25.08 -24.29 23.94
CA ARG A 316 25.93 -25.24 24.65
C ARG A 316 25.08 -26.46 24.95
#